data_AF-A0A7W4YIM2-F1
#
_entry.id   AF-A0A7W4YIM2-F1
#
_cell.length_a   1.000
_cell.length_b   1.000
_cell.length_c   1.000
_cell.angle_alpha   90.00
_cell.angle_beta   90.00
_cell.angle_gamma   90.00
#
_symmetry.space_group_name_H-M   'P 1'
#
loop_
_entity.id
_entity.type
_entity.pdbx_description
1 polymer ?
#
loop_
_entity_poly.entity_id
_entity_poly.type
_entity_poly.pdbx_seq_one_letter_code
_entity_poly.pdbx_strand_id
1 'polypeptide(L)'
;MSAVRGAPGLPGTVPGWALRVAFAIVAVALALTAAPSGPWPLLCVALAAVSVAVPRWRSAWVLIAVLAFSALLEPSAGVSIRVLALIAGAHALHVLAAWMLAVPARARLQPVVLLPGLRRFVLIQVPVQAAAVVVLSLRQPAPGGWPAIVAGIAVLALGALLGMLLLRRPER
;
A
#
# COMPACT_ATOMS: atom_id res chain seq x y z
N MET A 1 -21.93 -3.55 -28.92
CA MET A 1 -20.92 -4.27 -28.11
C MET A 1 -21.61 -5.44 -27.43
N SER A 2 -21.54 -6.62 -28.05
CA SER A 2 -22.14 -7.85 -27.55
C SER A 2 -21.31 -8.42 -26.40
N ALA A 3 -21.94 -8.65 -25.25
CA ALA A 3 -21.35 -9.42 -24.17
C ALA A 3 -21.18 -10.85 -24.66
N VAL A 4 -19.93 -11.28 -24.86
CA VAL A 4 -19.60 -12.69 -25.04
C VAL A 4 -19.96 -13.39 -23.72
N ARG A 5 -21.15 -13.98 -23.67
CA ARG A 5 -21.51 -14.95 -22.62
C ARG A 5 -20.54 -16.12 -22.78
N GLY A 6 -19.66 -16.28 -21.81
CA GLY A 6 -18.66 -17.35 -21.81
C GLY A 6 -19.31 -18.71 -21.98
N ALA A 7 -18.65 -19.59 -22.73
CA ALA A 7 -19.04 -20.99 -22.83
C ALA A 7 -19.20 -21.60 -21.42
N PRO A 8 -20.19 -22.47 -21.20
CA PRO A 8 -20.38 -23.13 -19.91
C PRO A 8 -19.08 -23.80 -19.45
N GLY A 9 -18.50 -23.35 -18.33
CA GLY A 9 -17.30 -23.95 -17.73
C GLY A 9 -16.03 -23.11 -17.75
N LEU A 10 -15.96 -21.97 -18.45
CA LEU A 10 -14.79 -21.07 -18.37
C LEU A 10 -14.97 -20.07 -17.20
N PRO A 11 -14.03 -20.03 -16.23
CA PRO A 11 -14.11 -19.08 -15.13
C PRO A 11 -14.11 -17.64 -15.65
N GLY A 12 -14.99 -16.81 -15.09
CA GLY A 12 -15.16 -15.41 -15.48
C GLY A 12 -13.84 -14.63 -15.41
N THR A 13 -13.61 -13.75 -16.39
CA THR A 13 -12.44 -12.87 -16.42
C THR A 13 -12.82 -11.45 -16.05
N VAL A 14 -11.90 -10.74 -15.41
CA VAL A 14 -12.00 -9.30 -15.11
C VAL A 14 -11.02 -8.53 -15.97
N PRO A 15 -11.32 -7.28 -16.35
CA PRO A 15 -10.38 -6.46 -17.09
C PRO A 15 -9.21 -6.02 -16.20
N GLY A 16 -8.00 -5.94 -16.76
CA GLY A 16 -6.78 -5.54 -16.03
C GLY A 16 -6.82 -4.12 -15.46
N TRP A 17 -7.68 -3.24 -15.99
CA TRP A 17 -7.91 -1.92 -15.40
C TRP A 17 -8.59 -1.99 -14.02
N ALA A 18 -9.24 -3.10 -13.67
CA ALA A 18 -9.86 -3.27 -12.36
C ALA A 18 -8.84 -3.13 -11.22
N LEU A 19 -7.59 -3.57 -11.43
CA LEU A 19 -6.50 -3.39 -10.46
C LEU A 19 -6.17 -1.92 -10.20
N ARG A 20 -6.22 -1.09 -11.25
CA ARG A 20 -5.97 0.36 -11.18
C ARG A 20 -7.08 1.07 -10.42
N VAL A 21 -8.33 0.66 -10.67
CA VAL A 21 -9.48 1.19 -9.94
C VAL A 21 -9.43 0.77 -8.47
N ALA A 22 -9.11 -0.48 -8.17
CA ALA A 22 -8.92 -0.94 -6.79
C ALA A 22 -7.81 -0.13 -6.08
N PHE A 23 -6.66 0.07 -6.73
CA PHE A 23 -5.58 0.91 -6.20
C PHE A 23 -6.05 2.34 -5.93
N ALA A 24 -6.74 2.96 -6.89
CA ALA A 24 -7.24 4.33 -6.76
C ALA A 24 -8.23 4.46 -5.59
N ILE A 25 -9.16 3.52 -5.43
CA ILE A 25 -10.13 3.52 -4.34
C ILE A 25 -9.42 3.45 -2.98
N VAL A 26 -8.50 2.51 -2.79
CA VAL A 26 -7.75 2.39 -1.53
C VAL A 26 -6.91 3.63 -1.29
N ALA A 27 -6.23 4.15 -2.31
CA ALA A 27 -5.36 5.33 -2.19
C ALA A 27 -6.13 6.58 -1.79
N VAL A 28 -7.29 6.83 -2.43
CA VAL A 28 -8.14 7.99 -2.10
C VAL A 28 -8.75 7.82 -0.71
N ALA A 29 -9.24 6.64 -0.35
CA ALA A 29 -9.76 6.39 0.99
C ALA A 29 -8.70 6.67 2.07
N LEU A 30 -7.46 6.23 1.87
CA LEU A 30 -6.35 6.53 2.78
C LEU A 30 -5.97 8.01 2.78
N ALA A 31 -5.92 8.67 1.62
CA ALA A 31 -5.64 10.10 1.54
C ALA A 31 -6.63 10.93 2.38
N LEU A 32 -7.93 10.59 2.29
CA LEU A 32 -8.99 11.31 3.01
C LEU A 32 -9.02 10.98 4.51
N THR A 33 -8.67 9.76 4.90
CA THR A 33 -8.81 9.31 6.30
C THR A 33 -7.53 9.41 7.10
N ALA A 34 -6.37 9.14 6.49
CA ALA A 34 -5.08 9.10 7.16
C ALA A 34 -4.29 10.42 7.03
N ALA A 35 -4.58 11.22 6.01
CA ALA A 35 -3.92 12.49 5.74
C ALA A 35 -4.91 13.65 5.53
N PRO A 36 -5.84 13.92 6.47
CA PRO A 36 -7.00 14.77 6.23
C PRO A 36 -6.71 16.28 6.15
N SER A 37 -5.55 16.72 6.64
CA SER A 37 -5.24 18.15 6.84
C SER A 37 -4.04 18.62 5.99
N GLY A 38 -3.97 19.93 5.75
CA GLY A 38 -2.86 20.55 5.03
C GLY A 38 -2.73 20.11 3.56
N PRO A 39 -1.51 20.09 2.99
CA PRO A 39 -1.28 19.75 1.59
C PRO A 39 -1.33 18.24 1.29
N TRP A 40 -1.38 17.39 2.33
CA TRP A 40 -1.21 15.95 2.20
C TRP A 40 -2.28 15.22 1.37
N PRO A 41 -3.60 15.50 1.49
CA PRO A 41 -4.59 14.78 0.70
C PRO A 41 -4.42 15.07 -0.79
N LEU A 42 -4.16 16.32 -1.16
CA LEU A 42 -3.92 16.72 -2.55
C LEU A 42 -2.68 16.03 -3.12
N LEU A 43 -1.57 16.02 -2.37
CA LEU A 43 -0.35 15.32 -2.75
C LEU A 43 -0.58 13.81 -2.93
N CYS A 44 -1.34 13.18 -2.02
CA CYS A 44 -1.67 11.77 -2.10
C CYS A 44 -2.53 11.45 -3.33
N VAL A 45 -3.54 12.27 -3.63
CA VAL A 45 -4.38 12.11 -4.82
C VAL A 45 -3.57 12.27 -6.11
N ALA A 46 -2.68 13.26 -6.17
CA ALA A 46 -1.79 13.46 -7.32
C ALA A 46 -0.86 12.26 -7.53
N LEU A 47 -0.20 11.78 -6.47
CA LEU A 47 0.65 10.60 -6.53
C LEU A 47 -0.14 9.32 -6.88
N ALA A 48 -1.37 9.18 -6.41
CA ALA A 48 -2.24 8.07 -6.78
C ALA A 48 -2.58 8.10 -8.28
N ALA A 49 -2.92 9.27 -8.83
CA ALA A 49 -3.18 9.45 -10.25
C ALA A 49 -1.95 9.08 -11.11
N VAL A 50 -0.76 9.57 -10.72
CA VAL A 50 0.51 9.23 -11.40
C VAL A 50 0.77 7.72 -11.32
N SER A 51 0.52 7.09 -10.17
CA SER A 51 0.74 5.65 -9.97
C SER A 51 -0.17 4.79 -10.84
N VAL A 52 -1.41 5.23 -11.04
CA VAL A 52 -2.38 4.57 -11.93
C VAL A 52 -2.00 4.76 -13.40
N ALA A 53 -1.62 5.97 -13.78
CA ALA A 53 -1.26 6.32 -15.15
C ALA A 53 0.05 5.65 -15.60
N VAL A 54 1.07 5.65 -14.74
CA VAL A 54 2.42 5.18 -15.08
C VAL A 54 3.01 4.33 -13.94
N PRO A 55 2.54 3.08 -13.74
CA PRO A 55 2.98 2.23 -12.62
C PRO A 55 4.50 2.00 -12.56
N ARG A 56 5.16 1.98 -13.73
CA ARG A 56 6.61 1.79 -13.88
C ARG A 56 7.47 2.87 -13.22
N TRP A 57 6.91 4.05 -12.92
CA TRP A 57 7.62 5.11 -12.20
C TRP A 57 7.74 4.86 -10.70
N ARG A 58 7.10 3.81 -10.19
CA ARG A 58 7.15 3.44 -8.76
C ARG A 58 6.68 4.56 -7.82
N SER A 59 5.87 5.49 -8.31
CA SER A 59 5.25 6.56 -7.51
C SER A 59 4.33 6.01 -6.40
N ALA A 60 3.84 4.78 -6.53
CA ALA A 60 3.04 4.13 -5.49
C ALA A 60 3.82 3.94 -4.18
N TRP A 61 5.12 3.67 -4.27
CA TRP A 61 5.98 3.54 -3.09
C TRP A 61 6.23 4.89 -2.43
N VAL A 62 6.36 5.95 -3.24
CA VAL A 62 6.44 7.34 -2.74
C VAL A 62 5.13 7.71 -2.03
N LEU A 63 3.98 7.40 -2.62
CA LEU A 63 2.67 7.60 -1.99
C LEU A 63 2.57 6.90 -0.63
N ILE A 64 2.98 5.63 -0.55
CA ILE A 64 2.97 4.87 0.71
C ILE A 64 3.86 5.55 1.76
N ALA A 65 5.06 6.03 1.37
CA ALA A 65 5.94 6.76 2.27
C ALA A 65 5.31 8.08 2.75
N VAL A 66 4.72 8.85 1.84
CA VAL A 66 4.02 10.11 2.15
C VAL A 66 2.88 9.89 3.14
N LEU A 67 2.05 8.88 2.91
CA LEU A 67 0.95 8.48 3.81
C LEU A 67 1.45 8.03 5.19
N ALA A 68 2.58 7.32 5.26
CA ALA A 68 3.19 6.92 6.52
C ALA A 68 3.72 8.14 7.29
N PHE A 69 4.43 9.06 6.61
CA PHE A 69 4.95 10.27 7.24
C PHE A 69 3.84 11.21 7.71
N SER A 70 2.77 11.40 6.94
CA SER A 70 1.65 12.25 7.36
C SER A 70 1.04 11.74 8.67
N ALA A 71 0.97 10.42 8.86
CA ALA A 71 0.47 9.84 10.10
C ALA A 71 1.42 9.96 11.28
N LEU A 72 2.75 10.00 11.06
CA LEU A 72 3.73 10.25 12.12
C LEU A 72 3.67 11.69 12.66
N LEU A 73 3.24 12.64 11.83
CA LEU A 73 3.12 14.05 12.18
C LEU A 73 1.86 14.35 13.00
N GLU A 74 0.85 13.50 12.92
CA GLU A 74 -0.42 13.68 13.61
C GLU A 74 -0.42 12.92 14.94
N PRO A 75 -0.50 13.59 16.10
CA PRO A 75 -0.54 12.93 17.40
C PRO A 75 -1.72 11.95 17.48
N SER A 76 -1.45 10.72 17.91
CA SER A 76 -2.50 9.74 18.24
C SER A 76 -2.16 9.05 19.55
N ALA A 77 -3.07 9.12 20.52
CA ALA A 77 -2.96 8.38 21.77
C ALA A 77 -3.57 6.97 21.60
N GLY A 78 -2.83 5.94 22.02
CA GLY A 78 -3.30 4.55 22.06
C GLY A 78 -3.59 3.92 20.69
N VAL A 79 -4.47 2.91 20.70
CA VAL A 79 -4.87 2.17 19.51
C VAL A 79 -5.81 3.02 18.65
N SER A 80 -5.31 3.46 17.50
CA SER A 80 -6.08 4.24 16.54
C SER A 80 -6.52 3.40 15.34
N ILE A 81 -7.83 3.31 15.11
CA ILE A 81 -8.41 2.64 13.93
C ILE A 81 -7.81 3.21 12.65
N ARG A 82 -7.56 4.53 12.60
CA ARG A 82 -6.92 5.22 11.47
C ARG A 82 -5.51 4.66 11.18
N VAL A 83 -4.70 4.45 12.21
CA VAL A 83 -3.33 3.92 12.06
C VAL A 83 -3.38 2.44 11.63
N LEU A 84 -4.27 1.64 12.22
CA LEU A 84 -4.43 0.24 11.80
C LEU A 84 -4.89 0.14 10.34
N ALA A 85 -5.86 0.97 9.94
CA ALA A 85 -6.34 1.08 8.55
C ALA A 85 -5.22 1.52 7.61
N LEU A 86 -4.38 2.48 8.02
CA LEU A 86 -3.21 2.90 7.26
C LEU A 86 -2.20 1.77 7.05
N ILE A 87 -1.91 0.98 8.08
CA ILE A 87 -0.99 -0.16 7.99
C ILE A 87 -1.53 -1.20 6.99
N ALA A 88 -2.81 -1.56 7.09
CA ALA A 88 -3.45 -2.48 6.13
C ALA A 88 -3.46 -1.91 4.71
N GLY A 89 -3.86 -0.64 4.60
CA GLY A 89 -4.01 0.05 3.33
C GLY A 89 -2.67 0.23 2.62
N ALA A 90 -1.60 0.57 3.33
CA ALA A 90 -0.25 0.68 2.78
C ALA A 90 0.22 -0.65 2.18
N HIS A 91 0.00 -1.77 2.87
CA HIS A 91 0.33 -3.10 2.35
C HIS A 91 -0.55 -3.48 1.15
N ALA A 92 -1.85 -3.16 1.19
CA ALA A 92 -2.76 -3.37 0.07
C ALA A 92 -2.33 -2.57 -1.17
N LEU A 93 -1.96 -1.29 -1.00
CA LEU A 93 -1.40 -0.46 -2.07
C LEU A 93 -0.11 -1.04 -2.63
N HIS A 94 0.77 -1.58 -1.78
CA HIS A 94 2.00 -2.23 -2.21
C HIS A 94 1.73 -3.44 -3.11
N VAL A 95 0.82 -4.32 -2.69
CA VAL A 95 0.43 -5.52 -3.46
C VAL A 95 -0.25 -5.14 -4.77
N LEU A 96 -1.20 -4.19 -4.73
CA LEU A 96 -1.89 -3.71 -5.94
C LEU A 96 -0.92 -3.05 -6.92
N ALA A 97 0.04 -2.24 -6.43
CA ALA A 97 1.07 -1.64 -7.27
C ALA A 97 1.97 -2.70 -7.92
N ALA A 98 2.36 -3.74 -7.19
CA ALA A 98 3.13 -4.85 -7.73
C ALA A 98 2.35 -5.60 -8.83
N TRP A 99 1.04 -5.83 -8.64
CA TRP A 99 0.20 -6.42 -9.69
C TRP A 99 0.00 -5.49 -10.88
N MET A 100 -0.11 -4.17 -10.68
CA MET A 100 -0.21 -3.20 -11.76
C MET A 100 1.06 -3.13 -12.62
N LEU A 101 2.23 -3.45 -12.06
CA LEU A 101 3.48 -3.60 -12.82
C LEU A 101 3.47 -4.87 -13.69
N ALA A 102 2.89 -5.96 -13.18
CA ALA A 102 2.85 -7.24 -13.90
C ALA A 102 1.71 -7.34 -14.93
N VAL A 103 0.59 -6.64 -14.69
CA VAL A 103 -0.65 -6.80 -15.47
C VAL A 103 -0.95 -5.57 -16.34
N PRO A 104 -0.90 -5.70 -17.69
CA PRO A 104 -1.29 -4.62 -18.60
C PRO A 104 -2.75 -4.20 -18.40
N ALA A 105 -3.05 -2.90 -18.50
CA ALA A 105 -4.40 -2.38 -18.29
C ALA A 105 -5.46 -2.99 -19.22
N ARG A 106 -5.07 -3.33 -20.45
CA ARG A 106 -5.96 -3.87 -21.49
C ARG A 106 -6.13 -5.39 -21.41
N ALA A 107 -5.36 -6.08 -20.55
CA ALA A 107 -5.42 -7.53 -20.42
C ALA A 107 -6.76 -8.00 -19.80
N ARG A 108 -7.04 -9.29 -19.92
CA ARG A 108 -8.08 -9.99 -19.16
C ARG A 108 -7.40 -10.90 -18.14
N LEU A 109 -7.87 -10.85 -16.91
CA LEU A 109 -7.29 -11.54 -15.78
C LEU A 109 -8.33 -12.50 -15.19
N GLN A 110 -7.94 -13.74 -14.94
CA GLN A 110 -8.75 -14.67 -14.16
C GLN A 110 -8.51 -14.38 -12.66
N PRO A 111 -9.53 -14.02 -11.87
CA PRO A 111 -9.32 -13.63 -10.46
C PRO A 111 -8.60 -14.68 -9.61
N VAL A 112 -8.73 -15.96 -9.96
CA VAL A 112 -8.07 -17.07 -9.26
C VAL A 112 -6.53 -16.92 -9.22
N VAL A 113 -5.92 -16.24 -10.20
CA VAL A 113 -4.46 -16.03 -10.22
C VAL A 113 -3.98 -15.08 -9.13
N LEU A 114 -4.88 -14.25 -8.58
CA LEU A 114 -4.56 -13.34 -7.47
C LEU A 114 -4.64 -14.05 -6.12
N LEU A 115 -5.28 -15.22 -6.05
CA LEU A 115 -5.57 -15.92 -4.81
C LEU A 115 -4.30 -16.26 -3.99
N PRO A 116 -3.20 -16.75 -4.58
CA PRO A 116 -1.95 -16.97 -3.83
C PRO A 116 -1.41 -15.68 -3.21
N GLY A 117 -1.50 -14.56 -3.94
CA GLY A 117 -1.09 -13.25 -3.44
C GLY A 117 -2.00 -12.73 -2.33
N LEU A 118 -3.33 -12.90 -2.47
CA LEU A 118 -4.30 -12.55 -1.42
C LEU A 118 -4.11 -13.39 -0.16
N ARG A 119 -3.81 -14.69 -0.30
CA ARG A 119 -3.49 -15.55 0.84
C ARG A 119 -2.24 -15.06 1.56
N ARG A 120 -1.17 -14.74 0.84
CA ARG A 120 0.06 -14.16 1.43
C ARG A 120 -0.22 -12.82 2.11
N PHE A 121 -1.05 -11.97 1.49
CA PHE A 121 -1.49 -10.72 2.10
C PHE A 121 -2.13 -10.97 3.46
N VAL A 122 -3.13 -11.86 3.55
CA VAL A 122 -3.80 -12.17 4.82
C VAL A 122 -2.84 -12.78 5.85
N LEU A 123 -2.02 -13.76 5.44
CA LEU A 123 -1.07 -14.44 6.31
C LEU A 123 -0.04 -13.48 6.93
N ILE A 124 0.36 -12.44 6.20
CA ILE A 124 1.28 -11.41 6.70
C ILE A 124 0.50 -10.33 7.47
N GLN A 125 -0.67 -9.93 6.98
CA GLN A 125 -1.39 -8.79 7.53
C GLN A 125 -1.95 -9.08 8.92
N VAL A 126 -2.48 -10.28 9.16
CA VAL A 126 -3.04 -10.67 10.47
C VAL A 126 -2.01 -10.53 11.60
N PRO A 127 -0.81 -11.15 11.53
CA PRO A 127 0.19 -11.00 12.59
C PRO A 127 0.73 -9.57 12.69
N VAL A 128 0.88 -8.85 11.57
CA VAL A 128 1.31 -7.44 11.58
C VAL A 128 0.29 -6.55 12.28
N GLN A 129 -1.01 -6.76 12.06
CA GLN A 129 -2.07 -6.01 12.75
C GLN A 129 -2.13 -6.35 14.24
N ALA A 130 -1.99 -7.62 14.60
CA ALA A 130 -1.91 -8.03 16.00
C ALA A 130 -0.72 -7.36 16.70
N ALA A 131 0.46 -7.38 16.07
CA ALA A 131 1.65 -6.71 16.59
C ALA A 131 1.45 -5.19 16.70
N ALA A 132 0.82 -4.56 15.70
CA ALA A 132 0.51 -3.13 15.74
C ALA A 132 -0.42 -2.77 16.92
N VAL A 133 -1.46 -3.57 17.17
CA VAL A 133 -2.33 -3.38 18.34
C VAL A 133 -1.54 -3.48 19.64
N VAL A 134 -0.69 -4.51 19.80
CA VAL A 134 0.16 -4.66 20.99
C VAL A 134 1.09 -3.46 21.17
N VAL A 135 1.82 -3.05 20.13
CA VAL A 135 2.75 -1.91 20.19
C VAL A 135 2.02 -0.61 20.53
N LEU A 136 0.88 -0.35 19.90
CA LEU A 136 0.09 0.86 20.15
C LEU A 136 -0.56 0.87 21.54
N SER A 137 -0.85 -0.31 22.11
CA SER A 137 -1.41 -0.44 23.47
C SER A 137 -0.35 -0.22 24.55
N LEU A 138 0.90 -0.60 24.28
CA LEU A 138 2.03 -0.44 25.21
C LEU A 138 2.74 0.92 25.08
N ARG A 139 2.43 1.68 24.02
CA ARG A 139 3.06 2.97 23.74
C ARG A 139 2.75 3.98 24.85
N GLN A 140 3.80 4.46 25.51
CA GLN A 140 3.70 5.61 26.39
C GLN A 140 3.68 6.91 25.56
N PRO A 141 2.95 7.95 26.00
CA PRO A 141 3.01 9.28 25.37
C PRO A 141 4.45 9.78 25.39
N ALA A 142 5.06 9.94 24.21
CA ALA A 142 6.38 10.55 24.08
C ALA A 142 6.22 12.05 23.80
N PRO A 143 6.95 12.93 24.49
CA PRO A 143 6.89 14.36 24.22
C PRO A 143 7.52 14.67 22.85
N GLY A 144 6.70 15.21 21.94
CA GLY A 144 7.12 15.71 20.63
C GLY A 144 7.09 14.68 19.48
N GLY A 145 6.78 15.14 18.26
CA GLY A 145 6.70 14.30 17.05
C GLY A 145 8.04 14.03 16.36
N TRP A 146 9.08 14.81 16.66
CA TRP A 146 10.39 14.71 15.99
C TRP A 146 11.11 13.36 16.18
N PRO A 147 11.06 12.66 17.35
CA PRO A 147 11.71 11.36 17.49
C PRO A 147 11.06 10.30 16.58
N ALA A 148 9.75 10.41 16.36
CA ALA A 148 9.01 9.50 15.48
C ALA A 148 9.40 9.72 14.01
N ILE A 149 9.66 10.97 13.60
CA ILE A 149 10.16 11.30 12.26
C ILE A 149 11.57 10.72 12.08
N VAL A 150 12.47 10.94 13.03
CA VAL A 150 13.86 10.43 12.98
C VAL A 150 13.86 8.90 12.92
N ALA A 151 13.06 8.23 13.75
CA ALA A 151 12.90 6.78 13.72
C ALA A 151 12.34 6.29 12.38
N GLY A 152 11.34 6.98 11.83
CA GLY A 152 10.78 6.68 10.52
C GLY A 152 11.82 6.77 9.40
N ILE A 153 12.61 7.85 9.38
CA ILE A 153 13.72 8.04 8.42
C ILE A 153 14.77 6.94 8.59
N ALA A 154 15.15 6.59 9.82
CA ALA A 154 16.12 5.54 10.09
C ALA A 154 15.65 4.17 9.59
N VAL A 155 14.38 3.82 9.79
CA VAL A 155 13.79 2.57 9.29
C VAL A 155 13.78 2.54 7.75
N LEU A 156 13.43 3.65 7.10
CA LEU A 156 13.48 3.73 5.63
C LEU A 156 14.91 3.60 5.11
N ALA A 157 15.88 4.26 5.75
CA ALA A 157 17.30 4.16 5.40
C ALA A 157 17.82 2.73 5.56
N LEU A 158 17.45 2.06 6.66
CA LEU A 158 17.80 0.66 6.91
C LEU A 158 17.17 -0.26 5.85
N GLY A 159 15.89 -0.09 5.53
CA GLY A 159 15.21 -0.86 4.48
C GLY A 159 15.85 -0.67 3.10
N ALA A 160 16.24 0.55 2.76
CA ALA A 160 16.96 0.86 1.52
C ALA A 160 18.35 0.20 1.50
N LEU A 161 19.09 0.27 2.60
CA LEU A 161 20.40 -0.36 2.74
C LEU A 161 20.32 -1.88 2.60
N LEU A 162 19.41 -2.53 3.32
CA LEU A 162 19.20 -3.97 3.24
C LEU A 162 18.76 -4.38 1.82
N GLY A 163 17.87 -3.61 1.19
CA GLY A 163 17.48 -3.81 -0.19
C GLY A 163 18.68 -3.74 -1.14
N MET A 164 19.54 -2.73 -1.01
CA MET A 164 20.76 -2.61 -1.81
C MET A 164 21.71 -3.79 -1.59
N LEU A 165 21.90 -4.23 -0.34
CA LEU A 165 22.78 -5.35 0.00
C LEU A 165 22.25 -6.69 -0.55
N LEU A 166 20.94 -6.92 -0.49
CA LEU A 166 20.31 -8.14 -1.02
C LEU A 166 20.22 -8.15 -2.55
N LEU A 167 20.16 -6.98 -3.19
CA LEU A 167 20.13 -6.83 -4.65
C LEU A 167 21.53 -6.82 -5.29
N ARG A 168 22.60 -6.62 -4.51
CA ARG A 168 23.96 -6.90 -4.95
C ARG A 168 24.07 -8.39 -5.24
N ARG A 169 23.98 -8.75 -6.52
CA ARG A 169 24.25 -10.12 -6.96
C ARG A 169 25.67 -10.48 -6.51
N PRO A 170 25.90 -11.68 -5.95
CA PRO A 170 27.26 -12.18 -5.84
C PRO A 170 27.78 -12.31 -7.28
N GLU A 171 28.83 -11.57 -7.61
CA GLU A 171 29.56 -11.83 -8.85
C GLU A 171 30.06 -13.27 -8.78
N ARG A 172 29.52 -14.13 -9.63
CA ARG A 172 29.97 -15.50 -9.89
C ARG A 172 30.25 -15.61 -11.38
#